data_AF-A0A537BT18-F1
#
_entry.id   AF-A0A537BT18-F1
#
_cell.length_a   1.000
_cell.length_b   1.000
_cell.length_c   1.000
_cell.angle_alpha   90.00
_cell.angle_beta   90.00
_cell.angle_gamma   90.00
#
_symmetry.space_group_name_H-M   'P 1'
#
loop_
_entity.id
_entity.type
_entity.pdbx_description
1 polymer ?
#
loop_
_entity_poly.entity_id
_entity_poly.type
_entity_poly.pdbx_seq_one_letter_code
_entity_poly.pdbx_strand_id
1 'polypeptide(L)' 'IDATLKLAQAIKTPIIASGGLNSLKDVQAVCSQLAPEGIIGAIAGRALYEGKLDLKKAQATADKALAKD' A
#
# COMPACT_ATOMS: atom_id res chain seq x y z
N ILE A 1 1.36 -3.83 -8.59
CA ILE A 1 2.56 -3.20 -7.99
C ILE A 1 3.39 -2.57 -9.11
N ASP A 2 3.92 -3.35 -10.06
CA ASP A 2 4.81 -2.86 -11.14
C ASP A 2 4.25 -1.70 -11.98
N ALA A 3 2.98 -1.78 -12.40
CA ALA A 3 2.37 -0.71 -13.19
C ALA A 3 2.26 0.61 -12.39
N THR A 4 1.91 0.51 -11.11
CA THR A 4 1.79 1.66 -10.21
C THR A 4 3.16 2.25 -9.89
N LEU A 5 4.19 1.40 -9.74
CA LEU A 5 5.58 1.81 -9.57
C LEU A 5 6.09 2.61 -10.77
N LYS A 6 5.90 2.08 -11.99
CA LYS A 6 6.29 2.78 -13.23
C LYS A 6 5.60 4.14 -13.37
N LEU A 7 4.33 4.24 -12.99
CA LEU A 7 3.60 5.50 -12.99
C LEU A 7 4.20 6.49 -11.97
N ALA A 8 4.49 6.02 -10.76
CA ALA A 8 5.08 6.83 -9.69
C ALA A 8 6.44 7.40 -10.09
N GLN A 9 7.26 6.60 -10.78
CA GLN A 9 8.55 7.04 -11.32
C GLN A 9 8.44 8.07 -12.46
N ALA A 10 7.31 8.09 -13.16
CA ALA A 10 7.11 8.96 -14.32
C ALA A 10 6.52 10.34 -13.98
N ILE A 11 5.91 10.52 -12.80
CA ILE A 11 5.18 11.74 -12.45
C ILE A 11 5.54 12.23 -11.04
N LYS A 12 5.33 13.52 -10.79
CA LYS A 12 5.52 14.13 -9.45
C LYS A 12 4.24 14.16 -8.61
N THR A 13 3.10 13.90 -9.23
CA THR A 13 1.80 13.93 -8.55
C THR A 13 1.72 12.75 -7.57
N PRO A 14 1.37 12.97 -6.29
CA PRO A 14 1.22 11.90 -5.33
C PRO A 14 0.20 10.85 -5.78
N ILE A 15 0.52 9.57 -5.59
CA ILE A 15 -0.30 8.46 -6.05
C ILE A 15 -0.92 7.71 -4.87
N ILE A 16 -2.18 7.29 -5.05
CA ILE A 16 -2.83 6.31 -4.18
C ILE A 16 -2.95 5.00 -4.97
N ALA A 17 -2.35 3.91 -4.47
CA ALA A 17 -2.44 2.61 -5.10
C ALA A 17 -3.86 2.03 -4.94
N SER A 18 -4.58 1.80 -6.04
CA SER A 18 -5.93 1.21 -6.00
C SER A 18 -5.88 -0.29 -6.26
N GLY A 19 -6.12 -1.09 -5.22
CA GLY A 19 -6.26 -2.55 -5.32
C GLY A 19 -4.98 -3.37 -5.10
N GLY A 20 -5.13 -4.70 -5.14
CA GLY A 20 -4.03 -5.65 -4.94
C GLY A 20 -3.70 -6.00 -3.48
N LEU A 21 -4.39 -5.39 -2.51
CA LEU A 21 -4.23 -5.71 -1.09
C LEU A 21 -5.13 -6.87 -0.66
N ASN A 22 -4.54 -8.04 -0.39
CA ASN A 22 -5.24 -9.23 0.09
C ASN A 22 -4.75 -9.73 1.46
N SER A 23 -3.58 -9.27 1.90
CA SER A 23 -2.91 -9.72 3.11
C SER A 23 -2.05 -8.63 3.74
N LEU A 24 -1.61 -8.84 4.99
CA LEU A 24 -0.64 -7.95 5.64
C LEU A 24 0.73 -7.93 4.93
N LYS A 25 1.09 -9.00 4.20
CA LYS A 25 2.31 -9.03 3.38
C LYS A 25 2.20 -8.06 2.20
N ASP A 26 1.02 -7.95 1.59
CA ASP A 26 0.80 -6.98 0.51
C ASP A 26 0.92 -5.54 1.02
N VAL A 27 0.43 -5.27 2.24
CA VAL A 27 0.60 -3.97 2.91
C VAL A 27 2.08 -3.64 3.09
N GLN A 28 2.87 -4.58 3.62
CA GLN A 28 4.32 -4.39 3.79
C GLN A 28 5.04 -4.19 2.45
N ALA A 29 4.67 -4.93 1.41
CA ALA A 29 5.24 -4.78 0.08
C ALA A 29 4.95 -3.39 -0.50
N VAL A 30 3.72 -2.88 -0.36
CA VAL A 30 3.36 -1.52 -0.79
C VAL A 30 4.18 -0.48 -0.02
N CYS A 31 4.25 -0.57 1.31
CA CYS A 31 5.02 0.37 2.12
C CYS A 31 6.52 0.37 1.77
N SER A 32 7.12 -0.82 1.61
CA SER A 32 8.57 -0.94 1.35
C SER A 32 8.98 -0.58 -0.08
N GLN A 33 8.16 -0.92 -1.08
CA GLN A 33 8.52 -0.77 -2.48
C GLN A 33 7.95 0.48 -3.14
N LEU A 34 6.77 0.94 -2.70
CA LEU A 34 6.03 1.99 -3.40
C LEU A 34 6.03 3.33 -2.66
N ALA A 35 6.10 3.33 -1.32
CA ALA A 35 6.14 4.58 -0.56
C ALA A 35 7.36 5.46 -0.91
N PRO A 36 8.59 4.92 -1.09
CA PRO A 36 9.75 5.72 -1.50
C PRO A 36 9.59 6.38 -2.87
N GLU A 37 8.71 5.84 -3.71
CA GLU A 37 8.55 6.20 -5.11
C GLU A 37 7.42 7.23 -5.31
N GLY A 38 6.80 7.72 -4.23
CA GLY A 38 5.74 8.74 -4.28
C GLY A 38 4.32 8.20 -4.11
N ILE A 39 4.15 6.93 -3.71
CA ILE A 39 2.85 6.41 -3.29
C ILE A 39 2.57 6.80 -1.84
N ILE A 40 1.51 7.57 -1.62
CA ILE A 40 1.15 8.12 -0.31
C ILE A 40 0.03 7.37 0.40
N GLY A 41 -0.54 6.36 -0.25
CA GLY A 41 -1.62 5.55 0.33
C GLY A 41 -2.08 4.43 -0.59
N ALA A 42 -3.03 3.63 -0.09
CA ALA A 42 -3.64 2.56 -0.87
C ALA A 42 -5.13 2.39 -0.54
N ILE A 43 -5.90 1.92 -1.52
CA ILE A 43 -7.33 1.61 -1.40
C ILE A 43 -7.48 0.09 -1.33
N ALA A 44 -8.07 -0.39 -0.22
CA ALA A 44 -8.47 -1.77 -0.04
C ALA A 44 -10.00 -1.90 -0.10
N GLY A 45 -10.50 -2.76 -0.98
CA GLY A 45 -11.93 -3.00 -1.15
C GLY A 45 -12.31 -4.43 -0.76
N ARG A 46 -12.46 -5.30 -1.76
CA ARG A 46 -12.92 -6.69 -1.62
C ARG A 46 -12.32 -7.47 -0.45
N ALA A 47 -11.02 -7.35 -0.19
CA ALA A 47 -10.38 -8.07 0.91
C ALA A 47 -10.88 -7.64 2.31
N LEU A 48 -11.28 -6.37 2.48
CA LEU A 48 -11.95 -5.90 3.69
C LEU A 48 -13.37 -6.44 3.77
N TYR A 49 -14.13 -6.38 2.66
CA TYR A 49 -15.52 -6.85 2.62
C TYR A 49 -15.64 -8.37 2.85
N GLU A 50 -14.68 -9.15 2.38
CA GLU A 50 -14.62 -10.61 2.57
C GLU A 50 -13.97 -11.02 3.91
N GLY A 51 -13.54 -10.06 4.75
CA GLY A 51 -12.89 -10.34 6.03
C GLY A 51 -11.49 -10.97 5.94
N LYS A 52 -10.90 -10.99 4.74
CA LYS A 52 -9.54 -11.52 4.50
C LYS A 52 -8.45 -10.58 5.03
N LEU A 53 -8.76 -9.28 5.09
CA LEU A 53 -7.89 -8.25 5.60
C LEU A 53 -8.61 -7.50 6.74
N ASP A 54 -7.98 -7.45 7.90
CA ASP A 54 -8.44 -6.62 9.01
C ASP A 54 -7.87 -5.20 8.85
N LEU A 55 -8.74 -4.20 8.80
CA LEU A 55 -8.35 -2.80 8.56
C LEU A 55 -7.42 -2.27 9.66
N LYS A 56 -7.70 -2.57 10.94
CA LYS A 56 -6.89 -2.06 12.05
C LYS A 56 -5.49 -2.67 12.02
N LYS A 57 -5.37 -3.97 11.77
CA LYS A 57 -4.09 -4.66 11.62
C LYS A 57 -3.33 -4.19 10.38
N ALA A 58 -4.03 -3.94 9.28
CA ALA A 58 -3.42 -3.40 8.06
C ALA A 58 -2.82 -2.01 8.33
N GLN A 59 -3.59 -1.09 8.93
CA GLN A 59 -3.09 0.23 9.28
C GLN A 59 -1.89 0.16 10.23
N ALA A 60 -1.99 -0.61 11.32
CA ALA A 60 -0.88 -0.76 12.26
C ALA A 60 0.37 -1.40 11.61
N THR A 61 0.20 -2.24 10.59
CA THR A 61 1.31 -2.80 9.82
C THR A 61 1.96 -1.75 8.94
N ALA A 62 1.17 -0.89 8.29
CA ALA A 62 1.67 0.23 7.50
C ALA A 62 2.44 1.24 8.37
N ASP A 63 1.87 1.63 9.51
CA ASP A 63 2.50 2.57 10.45
C ASP A 63 3.86 2.04 10.91
N LYS A 64 3.94 0.76 11.31
CA LYS A 64 5.21 0.12 11.70
C LYS A 64 6.22 0.02 10.56
N ALA A 65 5.77 -0.19 9.34
CA ALA A 65 6.66 -0.28 8.18
C ALA A 65 7.26 1.07 7.81
N LEU A 66 6.53 2.16 8.04
CA LEU A 66 6.93 3.53 7.71
C LEU A 66 7.64 4.25 8.88
N ALA A 67 7.42 3.84 10.12
CA ALA A 67 8.10 4.39 11.32
C ALA A 67 9.56 3.93 11.50
N LYS A 68 10.20 3.38 10.46
CA LYS A 68 11.63 3.05 10.52
C LYS A 68 12.47 4.32 10.35
N ASP A 69 12.94 4.83 11.48
CA ASP A 69 14.23 5.51 11.62
C ASP A 69 15.34 4.48 11.85
#